data_AF-A0A5C8V8Q2-F1
#
_entry.id   AF-A0A5C8V8Q2-F1
#
_cell.length_a   1.000
_cell.length_b   1.000
_cell.length_c   1.000
_cell.angle_alpha   90.00
_cell.angle_beta   90.00
_cell.angle_gamma   90.00
#
_symmetry.space_group_name_H-M   'P 1'
#
loop_
_entity.id
_entity.type
_entity.pdbx_description
1 polymer ?
#
loop_
_entity_poly.entity_id
_entity_poly.type
_entity_poly.pdbx_seq_one_letter_code
_entity_poly.pdbx_strand_id
1 'polypeptide(L)'
;MAQKFPRLFLVLLGILFILNLVQSYFTELIYDEAYYWYYAQHLDWGYFDHPPMVAFLIKLSSFFFSGELGVRFMSCLLSVGTYLILWLLIDHPRKKEYVVHFFLLVFSMTLVNAYGFLTLPDTPLLFFTALFLLLYKNFLNRSNILIIICLGVVMAALMYSKYHAVLVILFVFLSNLNLIKNPKAWLAVAIALVCYSPHFLWLYQNDFVSIKYHLYERPNQAYSFEKFTLGYVINLVAIFGLLFYWVYLSLIKTKATDRFTKALVYLTYGVLIFFFVSSFNRRVQTQWIIVISIPMAVLAFNHLLQNAQSRKWMYRLGWVSLVILLYARLWLVHQPLLPLLFETHGNKQWVAELNSKAGDTPIVFENSYRRSPMYEFYSGIPTFSLNNHMYRKNQYSIDNSEERVRGKKVLYVSKYRSSGDIQYTYPDSTVFYGIFMDNFQSYRNLQCIVEQPQEGTKRLLKVYNPYEFDIPIDALSYTVAYSNKYKQVKELVDLKVEAEDLYQVLLKSKDTVFYHFQLPLPQMERPGYFRIGISENGLLPGLNGKPIKLTE
;
A
#
# COMPACT_ATOMS: atom_id res chain seq x y z
N MET A 1 0.39 -38.33 -15.70
CA MET A 1 -0.33 -38.91 -14.54
C MET A 1 -0.79 -37.75 -13.66
N ALA A 2 -2.09 -37.54 -13.47
CA ALA A 2 -2.59 -36.44 -12.64
C ALA A 2 -2.00 -36.59 -11.22
N GLN A 3 -1.28 -35.56 -10.73
CA GLN A 3 -0.63 -35.61 -9.44
C GLN A 3 -1.70 -35.66 -8.34
N LYS A 4 -2.09 -36.86 -7.89
CA LYS A 4 -3.03 -37.02 -6.78
C LYS A 4 -2.43 -36.38 -5.52
N PHE A 5 -3.11 -35.37 -4.98
CA PHE A 5 -2.76 -34.72 -3.72
C PHE A 5 -2.92 -35.70 -2.55
N PRO A 6 -2.01 -35.72 -1.56
CA PRO A 6 -2.21 -36.50 -0.34
C PRO A 6 -3.49 -36.06 0.39
N ARG A 7 -4.27 -37.01 0.92
CA ARG A 7 -5.50 -36.68 1.70
C ARG A 7 -5.20 -35.72 2.84
N LEU A 8 -4.10 -35.96 3.57
CA LEU A 8 -3.65 -35.09 4.66
C LEU A 8 -3.38 -33.65 4.19
N PHE A 9 -2.83 -33.47 2.98
CA PHE A 9 -2.56 -32.15 2.43
C PHE A 9 -3.87 -31.38 2.22
N LEU A 10 -4.88 -32.02 1.63
CA LEU A 10 -6.18 -31.41 1.39
C LEU A 10 -6.91 -31.08 2.71
N VAL A 11 -6.80 -31.94 3.73
CA VAL A 11 -7.37 -31.69 5.06
C VAL A 11 -6.72 -30.47 5.71
N LEU A 12 -5.39 -30.40 5.77
CA LEU A 12 -4.68 -29.26 6.36
C LEU A 12 -4.92 -27.96 5.58
N LEU A 13 -5.04 -28.03 4.25
CA LEU A 13 -5.40 -26.90 3.42
C LEU A 13 -6.83 -26.41 3.69
N GLY A 14 -7.76 -27.34 3.89
CA GLY A 14 -9.14 -27.03 4.30
C GLY A 14 -9.19 -26.40 5.69
N ILE A 15 -8.44 -26.93 6.66
CA ILE A 15 -8.32 -26.34 8.00
C ILE A 15 -7.79 -24.90 7.91
N LEU A 16 -6.73 -24.66 7.13
CA LEU A 16 -6.21 -23.32 6.90
C LEU A 16 -7.28 -22.38 6.34
N PHE A 17 -8.03 -22.84 5.33
CA PHE A 17 -9.10 -22.04 4.73
C PHE A 17 -10.16 -21.64 5.76
N ILE A 18 -10.64 -22.60 6.54
CA ILE A 18 -11.62 -22.35 7.61
C ILE A 18 -11.04 -21.42 8.67
N LEU A 19 -9.80 -21.62 9.10
CA LEU A 19 -9.13 -20.74 10.06
C LEU A 19 -9.01 -19.31 9.54
N ASN A 20 -8.72 -19.12 8.25
CA ASN A 20 -8.66 -17.79 7.64
C ASN A 20 -10.05 -17.15 7.57
N LEU A 21 -11.11 -17.90 7.20
CA LEU A 21 -12.48 -17.39 7.21
C LEU A 21 -12.93 -16.95 8.61
N VAL A 22 -12.68 -17.78 9.61
CA VAL A 22 -12.98 -17.48 11.02
C VAL A 22 -12.21 -16.22 11.45
N GLN A 23 -10.90 -16.15 11.18
CA GLN A 23 -10.11 -14.97 11.50
C GLN A 23 -10.65 -13.71 10.80
N SER A 24 -10.94 -13.79 9.50
CA SER A 24 -11.45 -12.68 8.70
C SER A 24 -12.78 -12.14 9.20
N TYR A 25 -13.64 -13.00 9.77
CA TYR A 25 -14.94 -12.61 10.33
C TYR A 25 -14.82 -11.96 11.72
N PHE A 26 -13.96 -12.48 12.60
CA PHE A 26 -13.88 -12.01 13.99
C PHE A 26 -12.87 -10.88 14.24
N THR A 27 -12.00 -10.58 13.27
CA THR A 27 -11.00 -9.51 13.40
C THR A 27 -11.55 -8.23 12.78
N GLU A 28 -11.47 -7.09 13.46
CA GLU A 28 -11.81 -5.80 12.85
C GLU A 28 -10.81 -5.42 11.74
N LEU A 29 -11.18 -4.50 10.84
CA LEU A 29 -10.27 -4.00 9.80
C LEU A 29 -9.03 -3.31 10.36
N ILE A 30 -7.90 -3.45 9.67
CA ILE A 30 -6.75 -2.56 9.81
C ILE A 30 -6.92 -1.30 8.95
N TYR A 31 -6.12 -0.26 9.18
CA TYR A 31 -6.32 1.02 8.47
C TYR A 31 -6.16 0.90 6.96
N ASP A 32 -5.18 0.11 6.51
CA ASP A 32 -4.94 -0.09 5.08
C ASP A 32 -6.12 -0.83 4.42
N GLU A 33 -6.76 -1.78 5.11
CA GLU A 33 -7.94 -2.48 4.57
C GLU A 33 -9.14 -1.55 4.44
N ALA A 34 -9.40 -0.70 5.43
CA ALA A 34 -10.45 0.31 5.32
C ALA A 34 -10.18 1.24 4.12
N TYR A 35 -8.93 1.67 3.96
CA TYR A 35 -8.53 2.54 2.85
C TYR A 35 -8.66 1.85 1.48
N TYR A 36 -8.36 0.57 1.36
CA TYR A 36 -8.57 -0.19 0.13
C TYR A 36 -10.03 -0.60 -0.08
N TRP A 37 -10.82 -0.73 0.98
CA TRP A 37 -12.27 -0.85 0.87
C TRP A 37 -12.88 0.43 0.29
N TYR A 38 -12.35 1.60 0.66
CA TYR A 38 -12.75 2.87 0.07
C TYR A 38 -12.45 2.90 -1.45
N TYR A 39 -11.30 2.37 -1.89
CA TYR A 39 -10.99 2.20 -3.32
C TYR A 39 -12.05 1.32 -4.02
N ALA A 40 -12.47 0.25 -3.37
CA ALA A 40 -13.42 -0.71 -3.94
C ALA A 40 -14.84 -0.16 -4.15
N GLN A 41 -15.18 1.00 -3.55
CA GLN A 41 -16.49 1.62 -3.76
C GLN A 41 -16.65 2.15 -5.19
N HIS A 42 -15.57 2.67 -5.77
CA HIS A 42 -15.51 3.17 -7.14
C HIS A 42 -14.29 2.57 -7.85
N LEU A 43 -14.49 1.41 -8.47
CA LEU A 43 -13.41 0.72 -9.16
C LEU A 43 -12.86 1.55 -10.31
N ASP A 44 -11.55 1.75 -10.28
CA ASP A 44 -10.78 2.37 -11.35
C ASP A 44 -9.55 1.53 -11.68
N TRP A 45 -8.83 1.87 -12.76
CA TRP A 45 -7.63 1.18 -13.22
C TRP A 45 -6.38 1.50 -12.41
N GLY A 46 -6.45 2.41 -11.44
CA GLY A 46 -5.40 2.68 -10.47
C GLY A 46 -5.90 3.58 -9.34
N TYR A 47 -5.07 3.73 -8.31
CA TYR A 47 -5.33 4.58 -7.14
C TYR A 47 -4.06 5.31 -6.73
N PHE A 48 -4.19 6.25 -5.79
CA PHE A 48 -3.14 7.17 -5.38
C PHE A 48 -1.79 6.48 -5.10
N ASP A 49 -1.76 5.34 -4.41
CA ASP A 49 -0.52 4.64 -4.04
C ASP A 49 -0.37 3.24 -4.63
N HIS A 50 -1.42 2.64 -5.20
CA HIS A 50 -1.40 1.26 -5.67
C HIS A 50 -2.16 1.05 -6.98
N PRO A 51 -1.75 0.03 -7.79
CA PRO A 51 -2.59 -0.48 -8.86
C PRO A 51 -3.86 -1.18 -8.29
N PRO A 52 -4.83 -1.55 -9.14
CA PRO A 52 -6.21 -1.76 -8.75
C PRO A 52 -6.57 -3.14 -8.20
N MET A 53 -5.66 -4.12 -8.23
CA MET A 53 -6.02 -5.52 -7.90
C MET A 53 -6.56 -5.66 -6.47
N VAL A 54 -6.02 -4.92 -5.50
CA VAL A 54 -6.51 -4.99 -4.11
C VAL A 54 -7.97 -4.55 -4.01
N ALA A 55 -8.33 -3.44 -4.66
CA ALA A 55 -9.70 -2.92 -4.68
C ALA A 55 -10.64 -3.88 -5.44
N PHE A 56 -10.16 -4.43 -6.57
CA PHE A 56 -10.91 -5.43 -7.34
C PHE A 56 -11.24 -6.67 -6.50
N LEU A 57 -10.28 -7.20 -5.73
CA LEU A 57 -10.51 -8.36 -4.85
C LEU A 57 -11.49 -8.05 -3.71
N ILE A 58 -11.43 -6.85 -3.15
CA ILE A 58 -12.40 -6.41 -2.13
C ILE A 58 -13.79 -6.32 -2.75
N LYS A 59 -13.92 -5.67 -3.91
CA LYS A 59 -15.21 -5.58 -4.61
C LYS A 59 -15.76 -6.96 -4.95
N LEU A 60 -14.90 -7.87 -5.43
CA LEU A 60 -15.29 -9.24 -5.73
C LEU A 60 -15.75 -9.98 -4.46
N SER A 61 -15.06 -9.80 -3.33
CA SER A 61 -15.43 -10.37 -2.04
C SER A 61 -16.80 -9.88 -1.56
N SER A 62 -17.12 -8.61 -1.80
CA SER A 62 -18.38 -7.99 -1.38
C SER A 62 -19.63 -8.55 -2.04
N PHE A 63 -19.50 -9.27 -3.17
CA PHE A 63 -20.63 -9.98 -3.79
C PHE A 63 -21.03 -11.25 -3.03
N PHE A 64 -20.14 -11.80 -2.20
CA PHE A 64 -20.38 -13.05 -1.46
C PHE A 64 -20.73 -12.81 0.01
N PHE A 65 -20.11 -11.80 0.63
CA PHE A 65 -20.26 -11.50 2.05
C PHE A 65 -20.27 -10.00 2.31
N SER A 66 -20.82 -9.59 3.45
CA SER A 66 -20.76 -8.22 3.98
C SER A 66 -19.74 -8.10 5.11
N GLY A 67 -19.55 -6.88 5.63
CA GLY A 67 -18.65 -6.60 6.74
C GLY A 67 -17.20 -6.97 6.42
N GLU A 68 -16.45 -7.37 7.44
CA GLU A 68 -15.02 -7.67 7.34
C GLU A 68 -14.76 -8.87 6.44
N LEU A 69 -15.63 -9.87 6.46
CA LEU A 69 -15.54 -11.01 5.55
C LEU A 69 -15.77 -10.61 4.09
N GLY A 70 -16.66 -9.63 3.86
CA GLY A 70 -16.87 -8.98 2.56
C GLY A 70 -15.65 -8.24 2.03
N VAL A 71 -14.68 -7.90 2.88
CA VAL A 71 -13.38 -7.35 2.46
C VAL A 71 -12.39 -8.47 2.12
N ARG A 72 -12.45 -9.59 2.85
CA ARG A 72 -11.34 -10.56 2.95
C ARG A 72 -11.56 -11.91 2.28
N PHE A 73 -12.76 -12.24 1.83
CA PHE A 73 -13.09 -13.57 1.31
C PHE A 73 -12.17 -14.04 0.18
N MET A 74 -11.91 -13.19 -0.82
CA MET A 74 -10.99 -13.54 -1.92
C MET A 74 -9.54 -13.71 -1.45
N SER A 75 -9.10 -12.96 -0.43
CA SER A 75 -7.77 -13.17 0.17
C SER A 75 -7.63 -14.58 0.77
N CYS A 76 -8.69 -15.10 1.41
CA CYS A 76 -8.71 -16.47 1.93
C CYS A 76 -8.54 -17.51 0.81
N LEU A 77 -9.23 -17.31 -0.33
CA LEU A 77 -9.12 -18.19 -1.49
C LEU A 77 -7.73 -18.11 -2.15
N LEU A 78 -7.18 -16.90 -2.31
CA LEU A 78 -5.84 -16.73 -2.87
C LEU A 78 -4.75 -17.33 -1.97
N SER A 79 -4.94 -17.32 -0.65
CA SER A 79 -4.05 -17.99 0.31
C SER A 79 -3.98 -19.50 0.05
N VAL A 80 -5.15 -20.15 -0.05
CA VAL A 80 -5.28 -21.57 -0.38
C VAL A 80 -4.66 -21.87 -1.74
N GLY A 81 -4.95 -21.04 -2.74
CA GLY A 81 -4.38 -21.15 -4.08
C GLY A 81 -2.85 -21.04 -4.07
N THR A 82 -2.29 -20.12 -3.28
CA THR A 82 -0.84 -19.95 -3.14
C THR A 82 -0.18 -21.21 -2.61
N TYR A 83 -0.74 -21.82 -1.57
CA TYR A 83 -0.15 -23.03 -0.96
C TYR A 83 -0.31 -24.27 -1.85
N LEU A 84 -1.43 -24.35 -2.58
CA LEU A 84 -1.61 -25.37 -3.62
C LEU A 84 -0.54 -25.23 -4.71
N ILE A 85 -0.30 -24.02 -5.20
CA ILE A 85 0.71 -23.76 -6.24
C ILE A 85 2.12 -24.04 -5.73
N LEU A 86 2.46 -23.62 -4.50
CA LEU A 86 3.74 -23.95 -3.87
C LEU A 86 3.97 -25.46 -3.81
N TRP A 87 2.94 -26.23 -3.46
CA TRP A 87 3.02 -27.69 -3.48
C TRP A 87 3.26 -28.26 -4.88
N LEU A 88 2.66 -27.67 -5.92
CA LEU A 88 2.88 -28.05 -7.33
C LEU A 88 4.26 -27.65 -7.85
N LEU A 89 4.87 -26.59 -7.31
CA LEU A 89 6.21 -26.14 -7.67
C LEU A 89 7.31 -27.11 -7.22
N ILE A 90 7.08 -27.85 -6.13
CA ILE A 90 8.02 -28.82 -5.58
C ILE A 90 7.96 -30.13 -6.39
N ASP A 91 9.02 -30.44 -7.15
CA ASP A 91 9.17 -31.72 -7.86
C ASP A 91 10.13 -32.65 -7.13
N HIS A 92 9.65 -33.30 -6.08
CA HIS A 92 10.42 -34.30 -5.35
C HIS A 92 9.59 -35.56 -5.12
N PRO A 93 10.12 -36.77 -5.42
CA PRO A 93 9.36 -38.03 -5.33
C PRO A 93 8.82 -38.27 -3.92
N ARG A 94 9.61 -37.92 -2.90
CA ARG A 94 9.27 -38.11 -1.49
C ARG A 94 8.43 -36.99 -0.87
N LYS A 95 8.05 -35.93 -1.61
CA LYS A 95 7.37 -34.78 -1.00
C LYS A 95 6.10 -35.16 -0.22
N LYS A 96 5.39 -36.19 -0.69
CA LYS A 96 4.14 -36.69 -0.10
C LYS A 96 4.32 -37.28 1.31
N GLU A 97 5.51 -37.75 1.66
CA GLU A 97 5.83 -38.23 3.02
C GLU A 97 5.95 -37.08 4.02
N TYR A 98 6.14 -35.85 3.55
CA TYR A 98 6.53 -34.69 4.36
C TYR A 98 5.50 -33.55 4.33
N VAL A 99 4.22 -33.88 4.16
CA VAL A 99 3.11 -32.90 4.15
C VAL A 99 3.12 -32.01 5.40
N VAL A 100 3.29 -32.58 6.59
CA VAL A 100 3.34 -31.80 7.85
C VAL A 100 4.50 -30.80 7.83
N HIS A 101 5.67 -31.20 7.33
CA HIS A 101 6.84 -30.31 7.26
C HIS A 101 6.61 -29.13 6.32
N PHE A 102 5.83 -29.33 5.25
CA PHE A 102 5.46 -28.27 4.32
C PHE A 102 4.62 -27.21 5.04
N PHE A 103 3.57 -27.64 5.74
CA PHE A 103 2.71 -26.74 6.50
C PHE A 103 3.45 -26.01 7.62
N LEU A 104 4.32 -26.70 8.36
CA LEU A 104 5.16 -26.08 9.40
C LEU A 104 6.12 -25.02 8.83
N LEU A 105 6.66 -25.24 7.63
CA LEU A 105 7.50 -24.26 6.93
C LEU A 105 6.69 -23.03 6.51
N VAL A 106 5.54 -23.20 5.85
CA VAL A 106 4.75 -22.03 5.38
C VAL A 106 4.10 -21.29 6.56
N PHE A 107 3.76 -21.99 7.65
CA PHE A 107 3.25 -21.37 8.88
C PHE A 107 4.30 -20.59 9.66
N SER A 108 5.59 -20.87 9.49
CA SER A 108 6.63 -20.01 10.08
C SER A 108 6.74 -18.64 9.39
N MET A 109 6.15 -18.48 8.21
CA MET A 109 6.13 -17.23 7.46
C MET A 109 4.92 -16.38 7.91
N THR A 110 5.02 -15.75 9.09
CA THR A 110 3.89 -15.10 9.76
C THR A 110 3.15 -14.09 8.88
N LEU A 111 3.87 -13.23 8.15
CA LEU A 111 3.24 -12.25 7.25
C LEU A 111 2.50 -12.88 6.06
N VAL A 112 3.03 -13.99 5.50
CA VAL A 112 2.33 -14.74 4.44
C VAL A 112 1.00 -15.29 4.96
N ASN A 113 0.97 -15.71 6.23
CA ASN A 113 -0.25 -16.17 6.89
C ASN A 113 -1.21 -15.03 7.18
N ALA A 114 -0.71 -13.85 7.58
CA ALA A 114 -1.53 -12.66 7.79
C ALA A 114 -2.21 -12.22 6.49
N TYR A 115 -1.49 -12.20 5.38
CA TYR A 115 -2.07 -11.91 4.05
C TYR A 115 -3.01 -12.99 3.53
N GLY A 116 -3.14 -14.11 4.25
CA GLY A 116 -4.15 -15.12 3.98
C GLY A 116 -5.54 -14.80 4.53
N PHE A 117 -5.65 -13.85 5.47
CA PHE A 117 -6.93 -13.40 6.04
C PHE A 117 -7.08 -11.88 6.07
N LEU A 118 -6.03 -11.12 5.72
CA LEU A 118 -6.08 -9.68 5.47
C LEU A 118 -6.01 -9.40 3.96
N THR A 119 -6.63 -8.30 3.52
CA THR A 119 -6.63 -7.89 2.11
C THR A 119 -5.75 -6.68 1.87
N LEU A 120 -4.54 -6.96 1.38
CA LEU A 120 -3.51 -5.96 1.08
C LEU A 120 -2.96 -6.20 -0.33
N PRO A 121 -2.26 -5.23 -0.94
CA PRO A 121 -1.60 -5.40 -2.25
C PRO A 121 -0.67 -6.62 -2.33
N ASP A 122 -0.12 -7.02 -1.17
CA ASP A 122 0.76 -8.18 -1.03
C ASP A 122 0.04 -9.52 -1.19
N THR A 123 -1.26 -9.61 -0.89
CA THR A 123 -2.04 -10.84 -1.03
C THR A 123 -2.08 -11.34 -2.47
N PRO A 124 -2.56 -10.55 -3.47
CA PRO A 124 -2.50 -10.98 -4.86
C PRO A 124 -1.07 -11.08 -5.38
N LEU A 125 -0.14 -10.23 -4.92
CA LEU A 125 1.27 -10.28 -5.32
C LEU A 125 1.87 -11.67 -5.05
N LEU A 126 1.66 -12.23 -3.86
CA LEU A 126 2.18 -13.55 -3.49
C LEU A 126 1.56 -14.66 -4.33
N PHE A 127 0.23 -14.63 -4.51
CA PHE A 127 -0.48 -15.61 -5.33
C PHE A 127 -0.01 -15.59 -6.79
N PHE A 128 0.00 -14.41 -7.43
CA PHE A 128 0.42 -14.28 -8.81
C PHE A 128 1.92 -14.52 -8.98
N THR A 129 2.75 -14.30 -7.97
CA THR A 129 4.18 -14.69 -8.01
C THR A 129 4.31 -16.22 -8.07
N ALA A 130 3.57 -16.94 -7.22
CA ALA A 130 3.56 -18.41 -7.24
C ALA A 130 3.04 -18.93 -8.58
N LEU A 131 1.94 -18.38 -9.09
CA LEU A 131 1.36 -18.75 -10.36
C LEU A 131 2.28 -18.44 -11.54
N PHE A 132 2.93 -17.27 -11.53
CA PHE A 132 3.93 -16.88 -12.53
C PHE A 132 5.10 -17.87 -12.56
N LEU A 133 5.64 -18.25 -11.40
CA LEU A 133 6.72 -19.23 -11.33
C LEU A 133 6.28 -20.61 -11.82
N LEU A 134 5.05 -21.04 -11.53
CA LEU A 134 4.51 -22.31 -12.03
C LEU A 134 4.35 -22.29 -13.56
N LEU A 135 3.83 -21.20 -14.12
CA LEU A 135 3.70 -21.03 -15.56
C LEU A 135 5.06 -20.90 -16.24
N TYR A 136 6.03 -20.22 -15.63
CA TYR A 136 7.39 -20.13 -16.13
C TYR A 136 8.09 -21.50 -16.15
N LYS A 137 7.94 -22.29 -15.08
CA LYS A 137 8.41 -23.68 -15.03
C LYS A 137 7.80 -24.52 -16.16
N ASN A 138 6.50 -24.39 -16.38
CA ASN A 138 5.81 -25.07 -17.48
C ASN A 138 6.30 -24.59 -18.84
N PHE A 139 6.52 -23.29 -19.02
CA PHE A 139 7.04 -22.69 -20.25
C PHE A 139 8.43 -23.21 -20.61
N LEU A 140 9.30 -23.39 -19.60
CA LEU A 140 10.64 -23.98 -19.78
C LEU A 140 10.59 -25.43 -20.27
N ASN A 141 9.56 -26.19 -19.86
CA ASN A 141 9.38 -27.59 -20.27
C ASN A 141 8.65 -27.71 -21.61
N ARG A 142 7.57 -26.95 -21.79
CA ARG A 142 6.74 -26.92 -23.02
C ARG A 142 6.19 -25.52 -23.23
N SER A 143 6.42 -24.96 -24.41
CA SER A 143 6.01 -23.59 -24.75
C SER A 143 4.88 -23.59 -25.78
N ASN A 144 3.69 -24.03 -25.37
CA ASN A 144 2.48 -23.97 -26.19
C ASN A 144 1.77 -22.61 -26.05
N ILE A 145 0.83 -22.31 -26.96
CA ILE A 145 0.17 -21.01 -27.02
C ILE A 145 -0.60 -20.67 -25.73
N LEU A 146 -1.27 -21.65 -25.13
CA LEU A 146 -2.03 -21.44 -23.89
C LEU A 146 -1.12 -21.01 -22.74
N ILE A 147 0.03 -21.65 -22.56
CA ILE A 147 1.01 -21.27 -21.52
C ILE A 147 1.53 -19.86 -21.76
N ILE A 148 1.77 -19.48 -23.02
CA ILE A 148 2.24 -18.13 -23.37
C ILE A 148 1.20 -17.07 -23.02
N ILE A 149 -0.07 -17.30 -23.39
CA ILE A 149 -1.18 -16.40 -23.06
C ILE A 149 -1.35 -16.29 -21.55
N CYS A 150 -1.43 -17.43 -20.84
CA CYS A 150 -1.55 -17.44 -19.39
C CYS A 150 -0.37 -16.71 -18.71
N LEU A 151 0.86 -16.90 -19.21
CA LEU A 151 2.04 -16.22 -18.67
C LEU A 151 1.94 -14.70 -18.84
N GLY A 152 1.50 -14.22 -20.02
CA GLY A 152 1.25 -12.80 -20.27
C GLY A 152 0.18 -12.20 -19.36
N VAL A 153 -0.97 -12.86 -19.27
CA VAL A 153 -2.08 -12.42 -18.39
C VAL A 153 -1.66 -12.40 -16.93
N VAL A 154 -0.93 -13.42 -16.45
CA VAL A 154 -0.45 -13.49 -15.07
C VAL A 154 0.63 -12.45 -14.79
N MET A 155 1.51 -12.13 -15.75
CA MET A 155 2.44 -11.00 -15.60
C MET A 155 1.70 -9.68 -15.43
N ALA A 156 0.64 -9.43 -16.19
CA ALA A 156 -0.19 -8.24 -16.01
C ALA A 156 -0.90 -8.24 -14.65
N ALA A 157 -1.53 -9.36 -14.24
CA ALA A 157 -2.18 -9.49 -12.94
C ALA A 157 -1.21 -9.28 -11.76
N LEU A 158 0.03 -9.77 -11.91
CA LEU A 158 1.11 -9.55 -10.96
C LEU A 158 1.46 -8.05 -10.87
N MET A 159 1.61 -7.36 -12.00
CA MET A 159 1.86 -5.90 -12.03
C MET A 159 0.70 -5.10 -11.45
N TYR A 160 -0.54 -5.52 -11.69
CA TYR A 160 -1.75 -4.94 -11.10
C TYR A 160 -1.84 -5.16 -9.58
N SER A 161 -1.02 -6.05 -9.00
CA SER A 161 -0.98 -6.27 -7.55
C SER A 161 -0.17 -5.19 -6.83
N LYS A 162 1.06 -4.91 -7.31
CA LYS A 162 1.98 -3.98 -6.67
C LYS A 162 3.12 -3.63 -7.62
N TYR A 163 3.59 -2.38 -7.65
CA TYR A 163 4.70 -1.97 -8.52
C TYR A 163 6.00 -2.78 -8.34
N HIS A 164 6.24 -3.34 -7.15
CA HIS A 164 7.39 -4.22 -6.89
C HIS A 164 7.36 -5.53 -7.69
N ALA A 165 6.23 -5.91 -8.28
CA ALA A 165 6.09 -7.02 -9.21
C ALA A 165 7.10 -6.98 -10.37
N VAL A 166 7.52 -5.78 -10.78
CA VAL A 166 8.52 -5.63 -11.85
C VAL A 166 9.83 -6.33 -11.49
N LEU A 167 10.22 -6.34 -10.21
CA LEU A 167 11.42 -7.03 -9.73
C LEU A 167 11.30 -8.55 -9.90
N VAL A 168 10.09 -9.10 -9.72
CA VAL A 168 9.84 -10.54 -9.91
C VAL A 168 10.09 -10.94 -11.36
N ILE A 169 9.46 -10.21 -12.28
CA ILE A 169 9.58 -10.48 -13.72
C ILE A 169 11.03 -10.28 -14.17
N LEU A 170 11.66 -9.17 -13.76
CA LEU A 170 13.03 -8.82 -14.10
C LEU A 170 14.04 -9.89 -13.65
N PHE A 171 14.01 -10.30 -12.38
CA PHE A 171 15.02 -11.24 -11.88
C PHE A 171 14.81 -12.67 -12.38
N VAL A 172 13.57 -13.08 -12.67
CA VAL A 172 13.32 -14.33 -13.39
C VAL A 172 13.84 -14.25 -14.82
N PHE A 173 13.65 -13.12 -15.51
CA PHE A 173 14.21 -12.90 -16.84
C PHE A 173 15.75 -12.92 -16.85
N LEU A 174 16.39 -12.21 -15.92
CA LEU A 174 17.86 -12.16 -15.78
C LEU A 174 18.49 -13.52 -15.46
N SER A 175 17.73 -14.45 -14.87
CA SER A 175 18.19 -15.82 -14.65
C SER A 175 18.47 -16.58 -15.95
N ASN A 176 17.82 -16.18 -17.05
CA ASN A 176 17.85 -16.85 -18.34
C ASN A 176 17.85 -15.85 -19.50
N LEU A 177 19.02 -15.25 -19.79
CA LEU A 177 19.18 -14.26 -20.86
C LEU A 177 18.84 -14.77 -22.26
N ASN A 178 18.78 -16.10 -22.47
CA ASN A 178 18.33 -16.66 -23.74
C ASN A 178 16.86 -16.32 -24.06
N LEU A 179 16.07 -15.89 -23.07
CA LEU A 179 14.70 -15.39 -23.28
C LEU A 179 14.67 -14.14 -24.17
N ILE A 180 15.74 -13.34 -24.22
CA ILE A 180 15.86 -12.18 -25.12
C ILE A 180 15.70 -12.61 -26.59
N LYS A 181 16.21 -13.79 -26.94
CA LYS A 181 16.15 -14.34 -28.32
C LYS A 181 14.90 -15.19 -28.56
N ASN A 182 14.02 -15.34 -27.57
CA ASN A 182 12.88 -16.24 -27.66
C ASN A 182 11.59 -15.47 -28.06
N PRO A 183 11.07 -15.64 -29.29
CA PRO A 183 9.88 -14.92 -29.74
C PRO A 183 8.62 -15.26 -28.92
N LYS A 184 8.55 -16.47 -28.35
CA LYS A 184 7.43 -16.87 -27.48
C LYS A 184 7.46 -16.13 -26.14
N ALA A 185 8.65 -15.79 -25.63
CA ALA A 185 8.79 -14.97 -24.43
C ALA A 185 8.33 -13.53 -24.70
N TRP A 186 8.73 -12.95 -25.85
CA TRP A 186 8.25 -11.64 -26.27
C TRP A 186 6.76 -11.59 -26.52
N LEU A 187 6.15 -12.65 -27.05
CA LEU A 187 4.70 -12.73 -27.18
C LEU A 187 4.00 -12.67 -25.81
N ALA A 188 4.52 -13.38 -24.79
CA ALA A 188 3.99 -13.26 -23.43
C ALA A 188 4.12 -11.84 -22.88
N VAL A 189 5.25 -11.17 -23.12
CA VAL A 189 5.47 -9.77 -22.72
C VAL A 189 4.50 -8.83 -23.43
N ALA A 190 4.30 -9.00 -24.74
CA ALA A 190 3.35 -8.20 -25.51
C ALA A 190 1.92 -8.35 -24.98
N ILE A 191 1.49 -9.58 -24.68
CA ILE A 191 0.19 -9.85 -24.05
C ILE A 191 0.09 -9.15 -22.69
N ALA A 192 1.14 -9.23 -21.87
CA ALA A 192 1.15 -8.55 -20.56
C ALA A 192 1.01 -7.03 -20.70
N LEU A 193 1.72 -6.42 -21.65
CA LEU A 193 1.63 -4.97 -21.90
C LEU A 193 0.25 -4.56 -22.40
N VAL A 194 -0.36 -5.34 -23.29
CA VAL A 194 -1.74 -5.12 -23.75
C VAL A 194 -2.71 -5.20 -22.58
N CYS A 195 -2.61 -6.26 -21.77
CA CYS A 195 -3.47 -6.45 -20.59
C CYS A 195 -3.27 -5.37 -19.53
N TYR A 196 -2.05 -4.82 -19.38
CA TYR A 196 -1.73 -3.76 -18.41
C TYR A 196 -1.96 -2.34 -18.95
N SER A 197 -2.26 -2.20 -20.25
CA SER A 197 -2.46 -0.90 -20.90
C SER A 197 -3.51 0.01 -20.25
N PRO A 198 -4.64 -0.49 -19.69
CA PRO A 198 -5.58 0.38 -18.97
C PRO A 198 -4.95 1.10 -17.78
N HIS A 199 -4.01 0.46 -17.05
CA HIS A 199 -3.31 1.13 -15.96
C HIS A 199 -2.35 2.20 -16.48
N PHE A 200 -1.69 1.98 -17.62
CA PHE A 200 -0.84 3.00 -18.22
C PHE A 200 -1.64 4.22 -18.65
N LEU A 201 -2.83 4.02 -19.23
CA LEU A 201 -3.73 5.12 -19.60
C LEU A 201 -4.20 5.88 -18.35
N TRP A 202 -4.59 5.16 -17.30
CA TRP A 202 -4.99 5.76 -16.03
C TRP A 202 -3.87 6.59 -15.40
N LEU A 203 -2.64 6.05 -15.40
CA LEU A 203 -1.46 6.77 -14.92
C LEU A 203 -1.25 8.06 -15.72
N TYR A 204 -1.37 8.01 -17.05
CA TYR A 204 -1.23 9.20 -17.89
C TYR A 204 -2.31 10.25 -17.58
N GLN A 205 -3.56 9.84 -17.48
CA GLN A 205 -4.70 10.73 -17.17
C GLN A 205 -4.61 11.35 -15.77
N ASN A 206 -3.97 10.67 -14.83
CA ASN A 206 -3.77 11.12 -13.45
C ASN A 206 -2.35 11.67 -13.22
N ASP A 207 -1.70 12.19 -14.25
CA ASP A 207 -0.40 12.85 -14.16
C ASP A 207 0.69 12.00 -13.49
N PHE A 208 0.62 10.68 -13.61
CA PHE A 208 1.51 9.71 -12.97
C PHE A 208 1.59 9.88 -11.45
N VAL A 209 0.50 10.28 -10.80
CA VAL A 209 0.46 10.62 -9.36
C VAL A 209 1.08 9.54 -8.47
N SER A 210 0.78 8.26 -8.72
CA SER A 210 1.30 7.15 -7.92
C SER A 210 2.82 6.97 -8.06
N ILE A 211 3.35 7.17 -9.27
CA ILE A 211 4.79 7.10 -9.54
C ILE A 211 5.50 8.30 -8.92
N LYS A 212 4.94 9.51 -9.09
CA LYS A 212 5.46 10.74 -8.47
C LYS A 212 5.52 10.62 -6.95
N TYR A 213 4.47 10.04 -6.34
CA TYR A 213 4.44 9.76 -4.92
C TYR A 213 5.59 8.84 -4.48
N HIS A 214 5.74 7.66 -5.07
CA HIS A 214 6.74 6.67 -4.63
C HIS A 214 8.20 7.10 -4.86
N LEU A 215 8.45 7.84 -5.94
CA LEU A 215 9.80 8.25 -6.35
C LEU A 215 10.22 9.62 -5.76
N TYR A 216 9.31 10.60 -5.73
CA TYR A 216 9.68 11.99 -5.43
C TYR A 216 8.98 12.55 -4.19
N GLU A 217 7.65 12.44 -4.08
CA GLU A 217 6.90 13.23 -3.09
C GLU A 217 6.86 12.61 -1.70
N ARG A 218 7.04 11.28 -1.59
CA ARG A 218 7.02 10.58 -0.31
C ARG A 218 8.11 11.14 0.63
N PRO A 219 7.75 11.73 1.78
CA PRO A 219 8.72 12.24 2.73
C PRO A 219 9.68 11.14 3.17
N ASN A 220 10.94 11.53 3.36
CA ASN A 220 11.98 10.65 3.89
C ASN A 220 12.51 11.23 5.20
N GLN A 221 13.51 10.58 5.76
CA GLN A 221 14.27 11.08 6.91
C GLN A 221 15.78 10.96 6.63
N ALA A 222 16.58 11.63 7.45
CA ALA A 222 18.02 11.44 7.43
C ALA A 222 18.39 9.97 7.64
N TYR A 223 19.47 9.53 6.99
CA TYR A 223 19.95 8.17 7.14
C TYR A 223 20.21 7.84 8.62
N SER A 224 19.71 6.69 9.04
CA SER A 224 19.91 6.13 10.38
C SER A 224 20.19 4.64 10.20
N PHE A 225 21.41 4.21 10.52
CA PHE A 225 21.83 2.82 10.34
C PHE A 225 20.84 1.84 11.00
N GLU A 226 20.43 2.13 12.24
CA GLU A 226 19.46 1.34 13.02
C GLU A 226 18.11 1.19 12.29
N LYS A 227 17.51 2.31 11.88
CA LYS A 227 16.16 2.31 11.28
C LYS A 227 16.16 1.81 9.84
N PHE A 228 17.30 1.86 9.15
CA PHE A 228 17.38 1.60 7.72
C PHE A 228 18.05 0.25 7.43
N THR A 229 19.38 0.17 7.53
CA THR A 229 20.16 -1.01 7.12
C THR A 229 20.06 -2.13 8.14
N LEU A 230 20.19 -1.83 9.44
CA LEU A 230 19.96 -2.82 10.49
C LEU A 230 18.49 -3.25 10.51
N GLY A 231 17.56 -2.30 10.36
CA GLY A 231 16.13 -2.58 10.20
C GLY A 231 15.84 -3.52 9.04
N TYR A 232 16.52 -3.36 7.90
CA TYR A 232 16.43 -4.30 6.78
C TYR A 232 16.88 -5.72 7.16
N VAL A 233 17.99 -5.88 7.88
CA VAL A 233 18.47 -7.18 8.37
C VAL A 233 17.49 -7.81 9.35
N ILE A 234 16.90 -7.03 10.25
CA ILE A 234 15.85 -7.50 11.18
C ILE A 234 14.62 -7.98 10.40
N ASN A 235 14.23 -7.24 9.35
CA ASN A 235 13.09 -7.64 8.51
C ASN A 235 13.33 -8.98 7.80
N LEU A 236 14.58 -9.33 7.43
CA LEU A 236 14.91 -10.64 6.87
C LEU A 236 14.63 -11.79 7.85
N VAL A 237 14.96 -11.59 9.13
CA VAL A 237 14.62 -12.54 10.19
C VAL A 237 13.09 -12.62 10.36
N ALA A 238 12.42 -11.46 10.40
CA ALA A 238 10.99 -11.37 10.62
C ALA A 238 10.14 -12.09 9.56
N ILE A 239 10.57 -12.15 8.30
CA ILE A 239 9.83 -12.86 7.23
C ILE A 239 9.66 -14.34 7.55
N PHE A 240 10.71 -14.99 8.04
CA PHE A 240 10.76 -16.45 8.19
C PHE A 240 10.64 -16.91 9.66
N GLY A 241 10.58 -15.96 10.59
CA GLY A 241 10.46 -16.21 12.02
C GLY A 241 11.62 -17.09 12.52
N LEU A 242 11.31 -18.05 13.38
CA LEU A 242 12.31 -18.94 13.99
C LEU A 242 13.04 -19.83 12.97
N LEU A 243 12.50 -19.99 11.76
CA LEU A 243 13.09 -20.81 10.70
C LEU A 243 14.09 -20.05 9.83
N PHE A 244 14.31 -18.75 10.06
CA PHE A 244 15.15 -17.90 9.19
C PHE A 244 16.52 -18.53 8.89
N TYR A 245 17.20 -19.08 9.90
CA TYR A 245 18.52 -19.69 9.72
C TYR A 245 18.50 -20.83 8.71
N TRP A 246 17.57 -21.79 8.85
CA TRP A 246 17.48 -22.95 7.97
C TRP A 246 16.98 -22.59 6.58
N VAL A 247 16.09 -21.60 6.50
CA VAL A 247 15.58 -21.08 5.23
C VAL A 247 16.70 -20.40 4.44
N TYR A 248 17.48 -19.49 5.03
CA TYR A 248 18.62 -18.86 4.35
C TYR A 248 19.78 -19.82 4.11
N LEU A 249 20.01 -20.80 5.01
CA LEU A 249 20.97 -21.87 4.77
C LEU A 249 20.60 -22.67 3.51
N SER A 250 19.31 -22.93 3.28
CA SER A 250 18.86 -23.62 2.08
C SER A 250 19.20 -22.86 0.79
N LEU A 251 19.10 -21.53 0.80
CA LEU A 251 19.50 -20.70 -0.34
C LEU A 251 20.99 -20.83 -0.62
N ILE A 252 21.83 -20.71 0.41
CA ILE A 252 23.30 -20.81 0.28
C ILE A 252 23.73 -22.21 -0.18
N LYS A 253 23.03 -23.27 0.26
CA LYS A 253 23.34 -24.65 -0.08
C LYS A 253 22.73 -25.11 -1.41
N THR A 254 21.79 -24.34 -1.99
CA THR A 254 21.16 -24.69 -3.26
C THR A 254 22.15 -24.48 -4.41
N LYS A 255 22.42 -25.56 -5.17
CA LYS A 255 23.13 -25.46 -6.44
C LYS A 255 22.11 -25.28 -7.56
N ALA A 256 22.21 -24.17 -8.30
CA ALA A 256 21.32 -23.87 -9.43
C ALA A 256 21.66 -24.72 -10.67
N THR A 257 21.31 -26.01 -10.63
CA THR A 257 21.65 -26.98 -11.70
C THR A 257 20.73 -26.88 -12.91
N ASP A 258 19.46 -26.53 -12.71
CA ASP A 258 18.48 -26.37 -13.78
C ASP A 258 17.99 -24.91 -13.90
N ARG A 259 17.39 -24.59 -15.05
CA ARG A 259 16.93 -23.23 -15.39
C ARG A 259 15.87 -22.71 -14.41
N PHE A 260 15.01 -23.56 -13.88
CA PHE A 260 13.96 -23.14 -12.96
C PHE A 260 14.54 -22.85 -11.58
N THR A 261 15.37 -23.74 -11.02
CA THR A 261 16.08 -23.48 -9.75
C THR A 261 16.94 -22.22 -9.84
N LYS A 262 17.60 -21.99 -10.98
CA LYS A 262 18.34 -20.74 -11.23
C LYS A 262 17.44 -19.50 -11.14
N ALA A 263 16.22 -19.57 -11.68
CA ALA A 263 15.26 -18.47 -11.57
C ALA A 263 14.83 -18.18 -10.13
N LEU A 264 14.60 -19.23 -9.31
CA LEU A 264 14.27 -19.05 -7.89
C LEU A 264 15.41 -18.37 -7.11
N VAL A 265 16.65 -18.78 -7.38
CA VAL A 265 17.85 -18.22 -6.75
C VAL A 265 18.08 -16.76 -7.19
N TYR A 266 17.99 -16.48 -8.48
CA TYR A 266 18.14 -15.11 -9.02
C TYR A 266 17.05 -14.17 -8.51
N LEU A 267 15.80 -14.63 -8.47
CA LEU A 267 14.70 -13.86 -7.89
C LEU A 267 14.99 -13.52 -6.43
N THR A 268 15.41 -14.50 -5.65
CA THR A 268 15.69 -14.30 -4.22
C THR A 268 16.86 -13.34 -4.01
N TYR A 269 18.03 -13.62 -4.59
CA TYR A 269 19.20 -12.74 -4.42
C TYR A 269 18.99 -11.36 -5.04
N GLY A 270 18.33 -11.27 -6.19
CA GLY A 270 18.03 -10.00 -6.84
C GLY A 270 17.20 -9.07 -5.95
N VAL A 271 16.12 -9.59 -5.36
CA VAL A 271 15.29 -8.82 -4.42
C VAL A 271 16.06 -8.44 -3.17
N LEU A 272 16.84 -9.37 -2.59
CA LEU A 272 17.67 -9.09 -1.41
C LEU A 272 18.71 -7.99 -1.68
N ILE A 273 19.43 -8.09 -2.80
CA ILE A 273 20.46 -7.10 -3.17
C ILE A 273 19.82 -5.75 -3.46
N PHE A 274 18.71 -5.72 -4.22
CA PHE A 274 18.01 -4.49 -4.55
C PHE A 274 17.58 -3.72 -3.28
N PHE A 275 16.97 -4.41 -2.32
CA PHE A 275 16.51 -3.76 -1.09
C PHE A 275 17.62 -3.49 -0.08
N PHE A 276 18.70 -4.27 -0.09
CA PHE A 276 19.91 -3.92 0.66
C PHE A 276 20.51 -2.61 0.14
N VAL A 277 20.62 -2.42 -1.19
CA VAL A 277 21.07 -1.15 -1.77
C VAL A 277 20.07 -0.02 -1.47
N SER A 278 18.76 -0.31 -1.55
CA SER A 278 17.71 0.65 -1.20
C SER A 278 17.77 1.11 0.27
N SER A 279 18.22 0.23 1.18
CA SER A 279 18.28 0.56 2.61
C SER A 279 19.29 1.67 2.92
N PHE A 280 20.29 1.93 2.08
CA PHE A 280 21.16 3.10 2.30
C PHE A 280 20.45 4.44 2.06
N ASN A 281 19.32 4.44 1.33
CA ASN A 281 18.58 5.64 0.96
C ASN A 281 17.27 5.81 1.71
N ARG A 282 16.57 4.73 2.07
CA ARG A 282 15.29 4.77 2.78
C ARG A 282 15.06 3.55 3.64
N ARG A 283 14.21 3.70 4.66
CA ARG A 283 13.72 2.58 5.46
C ARG A 283 12.96 1.59 4.57
N VAL A 284 13.46 0.37 4.48
CA VAL A 284 12.79 -0.76 3.82
C VAL A 284 11.84 -1.41 4.81
N GLN A 285 10.61 -1.69 4.36
CA GLN A 285 9.61 -2.36 5.19
C GLN A 285 9.52 -3.85 4.81
N THR A 286 9.15 -4.71 5.76
CA THR A 286 9.14 -6.18 5.57
C THR A 286 8.25 -6.63 4.41
N GLN A 287 7.14 -5.93 4.15
CA GLN A 287 6.26 -6.23 3.03
C GLN A 287 6.83 -5.83 1.66
N TRP A 288 7.96 -5.13 1.59
CA TRP A 288 8.62 -4.85 0.30
C TRP A 288 9.44 -6.05 -0.19
N ILE A 289 9.97 -6.84 0.76
CA ILE A 289 10.81 -8.00 0.49
C ILE A 289 10.06 -9.34 0.59
N ILE A 290 8.79 -9.34 1.05
CA ILE A 290 8.00 -10.54 1.31
C ILE A 290 7.88 -11.50 0.11
N VAL A 291 7.99 -10.99 -1.12
CA VAL A 291 7.88 -11.78 -2.35
C VAL A 291 8.91 -12.91 -2.45
N ILE A 292 10.05 -12.79 -1.74
CA ILE A 292 11.05 -13.87 -1.66
C ILE A 292 10.53 -15.12 -0.94
N SER A 293 9.45 -15.00 -0.16
CA SER A 293 8.85 -16.15 0.54
C SER A 293 8.43 -17.26 -0.42
N ILE A 294 7.98 -16.92 -1.63
CA ILE A 294 7.54 -17.89 -2.64
C ILE A 294 8.70 -18.77 -3.13
N PRO A 295 9.80 -18.23 -3.73
CA PRO A 295 10.93 -19.07 -4.12
C PRO A 295 11.59 -19.74 -2.92
N MET A 296 11.68 -19.07 -1.77
CA MET A 296 12.32 -19.63 -0.57
C MET A 296 11.54 -20.79 0.04
N ALA A 297 10.20 -20.80 -0.02
CA ALA A 297 9.41 -21.95 0.39
C ALA A 297 9.77 -23.20 -0.42
N VAL A 298 9.95 -23.06 -1.73
CA VAL A 298 10.32 -24.18 -2.62
C VAL A 298 11.76 -24.64 -2.35
N LEU A 299 12.71 -23.71 -2.25
CA LEU A 299 14.13 -24.03 -1.99
C LEU A 299 14.33 -24.67 -0.61
N ALA A 300 13.73 -24.10 0.44
CA ALA A 300 13.84 -24.61 1.80
C ALA A 300 13.18 -25.99 1.94
N PHE A 301 12.04 -26.20 1.27
CA PHE A 301 11.40 -27.52 1.27
C PHE A 301 12.21 -28.57 0.51
N ASN A 302 12.81 -28.25 -0.64
CA ASN A 302 13.70 -29.19 -1.32
C ASN A 302 14.93 -29.54 -0.46
N HIS A 303 15.51 -28.54 0.22
CA HIS A 303 16.66 -28.75 1.08
C HIS A 303 16.33 -29.64 2.30
N LEU A 304 15.17 -29.45 2.94
CA LEU A 304 14.78 -30.29 4.10
C LEU A 304 14.48 -31.75 3.70
N LEU A 305 14.05 -32.01 2.46
CA LEU A 305 13.90 -33.39 1.97
C LEU A 305 15.25 -34.11 1.86
N GLN A 306 16.30 -33.38 1.49
CA GLN A 306 17.63 -33.94 1.26
C GLN A 306 18.51 -33.94 2.52
N ASN A 307 18.27 -33.04 3.48
CA ASN A 307 19.10 -32.88 4.68
C ASN A 307 18.35 -33.25 5.98
N ALA A 308 18.83 -34.28 6.67
CA ALA A 308 18.21 -34.78 7.90
C ALA A 308 18.26 -33.79 9.08
N GLN A 309 19.34 -33.01 9.19
CA GLN A 309 19.49 -32.01 10.25
C GLN A 309 18.50 -30.86 10.05
N SER A 310 18.44 -30.30 8.84
CA SER A 310 17.48 -29.25 8.48
C SER A 310 16.05 -29.73 8.71
N ARG A 311 15.73 -30.96 8.29
CA ARG A 311 14.42 -31.58 8.53
C ARG A 311 14.04 -31.65 10.00
N LYS A 312 14.94 -32.15 10.86
CA LYS A 312 14.72 -32.29 12.30
C LYS A 312 14.45 -30.94 12.97
N TRP A 313 15.25 -29.93 12.67
CA TRP A 313 15.13 -28.63 13.32
C TRP A 313 13.98 -27.79 12.78
N MET A 314 13.75 -27.79 11.47
CA MET A 314 12.60 -27.10 10.87
C MET A 314 11.28 -27.71 11.34
N TYR A 315 11.21 -29.02 11.59
CA TYR A 315 10.05 -29.64 12.22
C TYR A 315 9.83 -29.14 13.65
N ARG A 316 10.86 -29.15 14.51
CA ARG A 316 10.77 -28.72 15.91
C ARG A 316 10.42 -27.24 16.04
N LEU A 317 11.18 -26.37 15.38
CA LEU A 317 10.95 -24.92 15.39
C LEU A 317 9.67 -24.54 14.65
N GLY A 318 9.25 -25.37 13.68
CA GLY A 318 8.00 -25.19 12.97
C GLY A 318 6.79 -25.33 13.90
N TRP A 319 6.79 -26.32 14.79
CA TRP A 319 5.75 -26.44 15.82
C TRP A 319 5.73 -25.24 16.77
N VAL A 320 6.91 -24.78 17.22
CA VAL A 320 7.00 -23.56 18.05
C VAL A 320 6.46 -22.35 17.31
N SER A 321 6.81 -22.19 16.02
CA SER A 321 6.33 -21.09 15.18
C SER A 321 4.82 -21.16 14.98
N LEU A 322 4.24 -22.35 14.83
CA LEU A 322 2.79 -22.54 14.72
C LEU A 322 2.08 -22.11 16.00
N VAL A 323 2.59 -22.49 17.18
CA VAL A 323 2.01 -22.05 18.46
C VAL A 323 2.04 -20.53 18.60
N ILE A 324 3.17 -19.90 18.26
CA ILE A 324 3.31 -18.44 18.27
C ILE A 324 2.35 -17.79 17.27
N LEU A 325 2.21 -18.34 16.06
CA LEU A 325 1.28 -17.85 15.06
C LEU A 325 -0.18 -17.94 15.53
N LEU A 326 -0.58 -19.06 16.12
CA LEU A 326 -1.94 -19.23 16.65
C LEU A 326 -2.21 -18.28 17.82
N TYR A 327 -1.24 -18.08 18.70
CA TYR A 327 -1.33 -17.09 19.77
C TYR A 327 -1.50 -15.67 19.22
N ALA A 328 -0.69 -15.29 18.23
CA ALA A 328 -0.79 -13.98 17.57
C ALA A 328 -2.14 -13.78 16.88
N ARG A 329 -2.67 -14.83 16.23
CA ARG A 329 -4.00 -14.82 15.60
C ARG A 329 -5.12 -14.60 16.62
N LEU A 330 -5.06 -15.29 17.77
CA LEU A 330 -6.01 -15.09 18.86
C LEU A 330 -5.91 -13.68 19.44
N TRP A 331 -4.70 -13.15 19.61
CA TRP A 331 -4.49 -11.79 20.09
C TRP A 331 -5.12 -10.73 19.18
N LEU A 332 -5.02 -10.86 17.85
CA LEU A 332 -5.64 -9.92 16.90
C LEU A 332 -7.16 -9.80 17.05
N VAL A 333 -7.82 -10.84 17.60
CA VAL A 333 -9.25 -10.85 17.89
C VAL A 333 -9.53 -10.41 19.33
N HIS A 334 -8.70 -10.86 20.28
CA HIS A 334 -8.90 -10.66 21.70
C HIS A 334 -7.71 -9.94 22.33
N GLN A 335 -7.78 -8.60 22.33
CA GLN A 335 -6.77 -7.71 22.90
C GLN A 335 -6.28 -8.12 24.31
N PRO A 336 -7.12 -8.53 25.28
CA PRO A 336 -6.65 -8.86 26.64
C PRO A 336 -5.58 -9.97 26.73
N LEU A 337 -5.41 -10.82 25.70
CA LEU A 337 -4.36 -11.84 25.69
C LEU A 337 -2.95 -11.24 25.74
N LEU A 338 -2.76 -10.10 25.08
CA LEU A 338 -1.52 -9.35 25.12
C LEU A 338 -1.92 -7.88 25.14
N PRO A 339 -1.76 -7.15 26.27
CA PRO A 339 -2.27 -5.80 26.47
C PRO A 339 -1.50 -4.74 25.66
N LEU A 340 -1.29 -5.02 24.38
CA LEU A 340 -0.79 -4.15 23.35
C LEU A 340 -1.95 -3.86 22.39
N LEU A 341 -2.15 -2.58 22.12
CA LEU A 341 -3.12 -2.15 21.13
C LEU A 341 -2.57 -2.43 19.73
N PHE A 342 -3.43 -2.95 18.85
CA PHE A 342 -3.16 -3.07 17.43
C PHE A 342 -4.34 -2.51 16.65
N GLU A 343 -4.15 -2.29 15.35
CA GLU A 343 -5.14 -1.64 14.49
C GLU A 343 -6.47 -2.40 14.39
N THR A 344 -6.52 -3.66 14.80
CA THR A 344 -7.72 -4.52 14.81
C THR A 344 -8.54 -4.41 16.09
N HIS A 345 -8.19 -3.51 17.02
CA HIS A 345 -8.83 -3.42 18.33
C HIS A 345 -9.58 -2.09 18.50
N GLY A 346 -10.87 -2.17 18.85
CA GLY A 346 -11.66 -1.04 19.32
C GLY A 346 -12.19 -0.12 18.21
N ASN A 347 -12.12 -0.51 16.94
CA ASN A 347 -12.64 0.28 15.83
C ASN A 347 -14.13 0.46 15.88
N LYS A 348 -14.88 -0.63 16.12
CA LYS A 348 -16.34 -0.55 16.25
C LYS A 348 -16.74 0.36 17.41
N GLN A 349 -15.99 0.31 18.51
CA GLN A 349 -16.26 1.12 19.70
C GLN A 349 -16.05 2.61 19.45
N TRP A 350 -14.89 3.02 18.92
CA TRP A 350 -14.64 4.45 18.70
C TRP A 350 -15.52 5.01 17.59
N VAL A 351 -15.84 4.22 16.55
CA VAL A 351 -16.80 4.64 15.51
C VAL A 351 -18.19 4.81 16.11
N ALA A 352 -18.67 3.86 16.91
CA ALA A 352 -19.97 3.97 17.56
C ALA A 352 -20.05 5.18 18.51
N GLU A 353 -18.99 5.45 19.29
CA GLU A 353 -18.93 6.61 20.17
C GLU A 353 -19.01 7.92 19.37
N LEU A 354 -18.20 8.07 18.33
CA LEU A 354 -18.22 9.26 17.48
C LEU A 354 -19.57 9.41 16.77
N ASN A 355 -20.12 8.32 16.24
CA ASN A 355 -21.42 8.30 15.56
C ASN A 355 -22.58 8.70 16.48
N SER A 356 -22.56 8.26 17.74
CA SER A 356 -23.58 8.65 18.74
C SER A 356 -23.63 10.15 19.01
N LYS A 357 -22.51 10.86 18.77
CA LYS A 357 -22.36 12.31 18.97
C LYS A 357 -22.58 13.09 17.68
N ALA A 358 -22.21 12.52 16.53
CA ALA A 358 -22.34 13.15 15.21
C ALA A 358 -23.74 13.00 14.58
N GLY A 359 -24.48 11.94 14.94
CA GLY A 359 -25.71 11.56 14.24
C GLY A 359 -25.42 11.25 12.76
N ASP A 360 -26.34 11.65 11.86
CA ASP A 360 -26.19 11.46 10.41
C ASP A 360 -25.26 12.50 9.73
N THR A 361 -24.55 13.32 10.52
CA THR A 361 -23.70 14.40 9.99
C THR A 361 -22.43 13.81 9.35
N PRO A 362 -22.12 14.15 8.07
CA PRO A 362 -20.86 13.76 7.44
C PRO A 362 -19.63 14.23 8.24
N ILE A 363 -18.58 13.41 8.26
CA ILE A 363 -17.38 13.71 9.04
C ILE A 363 -16.21 14.11 8.14
N VAL A 364 -15.59 15.24 8.48
CA VAL A 364 -14.34 15.70 7.86
C VAL A 364 -13.19 15.45 8.85
N PHE A 365 -12.33 14.47 8.58
CA PHE A 365 -11.16 14.21 9.40
C PHE A 365 -9.96 15.01 8.94
N GLU A 366 -9.33 15.74 9.85
CA GLU A 366 -8.06 16.40 9.59
C GLU A 366 -6.94 15.37 9.42
N ASN A 367 -6.25 15.42 8.27
CA ASN A 367 -5.02 14.69 7.99
C ASN A 367 -5.13 13.17 8.26
N SER A 368 -6.19 12.52 7.76
CA SER A 368 -6.38 11.09 8.02
C SER A 368 -7.07 10.32 6.90
N TYR A 369 -6.26 9.75 5.99
CA TYR A 369 -6.72 8.69 5.10
C TYR A 369 -7.00 7.36 5.82
N ARG A 370 -6.67 7.28 7.11
CA ARG A 370 -6.83 6.07 7.92
C ARG A 370 -8.18 6.04 8.62
N ARG A 371 -8.54 7.12 9.33
CA ARG A 371 -9.79 7.21 10.10
C ARG A 371 -11.01 7.46 9.22
N SER A 372 -10.88 8.26 8.16
CA SER A 372 -11.98 8.55 7.24
C SER A 372 -12.64 7.27 6.70
N PRO A 373 -11.92 6.40 5.97
CA PRO A 373 -12.56 5.20 5.44
C PRO A 373 -12.93 4.18 6.52
N MET A 374 -12.23 4.17 7.67
CA MET A 374 -12.57 3.27 8.79
C MET A 374 -13.93 3.65 9.41
N TYR A 375 -14.17 4.94 9.60
CA TYR A 375 -15.45 5.43 10.08
C TYR A 375 -16.55 5.16 9.06
N GLU A 376 -16.31 5.48 7.78
CA GLU A 376 -17.28 5.24 6.71
C GLU A 376 -17.66 3.76 6.57
N PHE A 377 -16.68 2.84 6.71
CA PHE A 377 -16.93 1.40 6.68
C PHE A 377 -17.89 0.92 7.77
N TYR A 378 -17.67 1.35 9.02
CA TYR A 378 -18.47 0.87 10.16
C TYR A 378 -19.75 1.65 10.41
N SER A 379 -19.83 2.92 10.01
CA SER A 379 -21.02 3.76 10.19
C SER A 379 -21.92 3.83 8.95
N GLY A 380 -21.37 3.63 7.75
CA GLY A 380 -22.05 3.92 6.48
C GLY A 380 -22.17 5.40 6.15
N ILE A 381 -21.68 6.30 7.02
CA ILE A 381 -21.79 7.76 6.82
C ILE A 381 -20.60 8.27 6.00
N PRO A 382 -20.82 9.10 4.96
CA PRO A 382 -19.75 9.66 4.14
C PRO A 382 -18.72 10.44 4.94
N THR A 383 -17.45 10.27 4.56
CA THR A 383 -16.33 10.98 5.17
C THR A 383 -15.44 11.71 4.17
N PHE A 384 -14.59 12.61 4.66
CA PHE A 384 -13.56 13.25 3.86
C PHE A 384 -12.26 13.42 4.66
N SER A 385 -11.12 13.10 4.04
CA SER A 385 -9.80 13.37 4.62
C SER A 385 -9.29 14.74 4.18
N LEU A 386 -9.50 15.76 5.01
CA LEU A 386 -9.00 17.12 4.75
C LEU A 386 -7.50 17.19 5.01
N ASN A 387 -6.70 17.17 3.94
CA ASN A 387 -5.25 17.16 4.02
C ASN A 387 -4.68 18.58 3.95
N ASN A 388 -3.96 18.99 5.00
CA ASN A 388 -3.27 20.28 5.06
C ASN A 388 -1.76 20.14 4.84
N HIS A 389 -1.06 21.27 4.87
CA HIS A 389 0.39 21.42 4.64
C HIS A 389 1.26 20.47 5.49
N MET A 390 0.83 20.05 6.67
CA MET A 390 1.58 19.14 7.55
C MET A 390 1.45 17.66 7.17
N TYR A 391 0.72 17.34 6.10
CA TYR A 391 0.38 15.97 5.74
C TYR A 391 0.75 15.62 4.30
N ARG A 392 0.30 14.44 3.87
CA ARG A 392 0.50 13.91 2.51
C ARG A 392 -0.80 13.93 1.72
N LYS A 393 -0.67 13.99 0.39
CA LYS A 393 -1.77 13.61 -0.51
C LYS A 393 -2.10 12.12 -0.34
N ASN A 394 -3.35 11.80 -0.61
CA ASN A 394 -3.93 10.46 -0.60
C ASN A 394 -5.11 10.42 -1.60
N GLN A 395 -5.88 9.34 -1.63
CA GLN A 395 -6.97 9.14 -2.59
C GLN A 395 -8.01 10.26 -2.54
N TYR A 396 -8.35 10.74 -1.35
CA TYR A 396 -9.26 11.88 -1.16
C TYR A 396 -8.74 13.19 -1.77
N SER A 397 -7.45 13.24 -2.19
CA SER A 397 -6.85 14.42 -2.84
C SER A 397 -6.91 14.36 -4.37
N ILE A 398 -7.37 13.25 -4.95
CA ILE A 398 -7.40 13.05 -6.40
C ILE A 398 -8.77 12.58 -6.91
N ASP A 399 -9.71 12.30 -6.02
CA ASP A 399 -11.07 11.92 -6.35
C ASP A 399 -12.08 13.04 -6.01
N ASN A 400 -13.36 12.80 -6.30
CA ASN A 400 -14.44 13.77 -6.07
C ASN A 400 -15.04 13.67 -4.65
N SER A 401 -14.31 13.14 -3.68
CA SER A 401 -14.84 12.92 -2.32
C SER A 401 -15.17 14.21 -1.55
N GLU A 402 -14.48 15.30 -1.86
CA GLU A 402 -14.74 16.63 -1.28
C GLU A 402 -16.17 17.11 -1.58
N GLU A 403 -16.70 16.80 -2.77
CA GLU A 403 -18.07 17.16 -3.18
C GLU A 403 -19.15 16.44 -2.35
N ARG A 404 -18.79 15.35 -1.67
CA ARG A 404 -19.73 14.64 -0.77
C ARG A 404 -20.01 15.44 0.50
N VAL A 405 -19.13 16.38 0.86
CA VAL A 405 -19.21 17.17 2.11
C VAL A 405 -19.33 18.68 1.87
N ARG A 406 -19.01 19.18 0.67
CA ARG A 406 -19.15 20.59 0.30
C ARG A 406 -20.59 21.09 0.45
N GLY A 407 -20.74 22.28 1.02
CA GLY A 407 -22.03 22.95 1.23
C GLY A 407 -22.91 22.33 2.30
N LYS A 408 -22.46 21.25 2.96
CA LYS A 408 -23.24 20.54 3.97
C LYS A 408 -22.82 20.97 5.37
N LYS A 409 -23.70 20.73 6.34
CA LYS A 409 -23.29 20.66 7.74
C LYS A 409 -22.36 19.47 7.91
N VAL A 410 -21.18 19.68 8.50
CA VAL A 410 -20.21 18.61 8.76
C VAL A 410 -19.74 18.66 10.20
N LEU A 411 -19.22 17.54 10.67
CA LEU A 411 -18.41 17.48 11.88
C LEU A 411 -16.93 17.45 11.49
N TYR A 412 -16.21 18.53 11.76
CA TYR A 412 -14.77 18.61 11.55
C TYR A 412 -14.02 18.04 12.76
N VAL A 413 -13.29 16.94 12.57
CA VAL A 413 -12.62 16.19 13.63
C VAL A 413 -11.10 16.34 13.53
N SER A 414 -10.47 16.75 14.63
CA SER A 414 -9.02 16.91 14.71
C SER A 414 -8.46 16.56 16.09
N LYS A 415 -7.26 15.96 16.09
CA LYS A 415 -6.46 15.74 17.32
C LYS A 415 -5.58 16.93 17.69
N TYR A 416 -5.51 17.94 16.81
CA TYR A 416 -4.63 19.10 17.00
C TYR A 416 -5.35 20.26 17.70
N ARG A 417 -6.65 20.11 17.96
CA ARG A 417 -7.45 21.04 18.75
C ARG A 417 -7.37 20.69 20.22
N SER A 418 -7.58 21.68 21.07
CA SER A 418 -7.70 21.54 22.52
C SER A 418 -9.15 21.57 23.02
N SER A 419 -10.11 21.95 22.17
CA SER A 419 -11.54 22.01 22.47
C SER A 419 -12.41 21.87 21.20
N GLY A 420 -13.69 21.54 21.40
CA GLY A 420 -14.71 21.46 20.36
C GLY A 420 -16.10 21.24 20.96
N ASP A 421 -17.12 21.20 20.11
CA ASP A 421 -18.51 20.95 20.50
C ASP A 421 -18.70 19.54 21.06
N ILE A 422 -17.90 18.60 20.55
CA ILE A 422 -17.82 17.23 21.06
C ILE A 422 -16.36 16.82 21.22
N GLN A 423 -16.15 15.78 22.02
CA GLN A 423 -14.88 15.07 22.12
C GLN A 423 -15.12 13.56 22.16
N TYR A 424 -14.15 12.77 21.71
CA TYR A 424 -14.16 11.32 21.90
C TYR A 424 -12.73 10.80 22.08
N THR A 425 -12.61 9.62 22.69
CA THR A 425 -11.32 9.01 22.99
C THR A 425 -11.04 7.86 22.04
N TYR A 426 -9.90 7.90 21.38
CA TYR A 426 -9.44 6.83 20.51
C TYR A 426 -8.88 5.65 21.34
N PRO A 427 -8.84 4.41 20.84
CA PRO A 427 -8.35 3.26 21.62
C PRO A 427 -6.91 3.39 22.15
N ASP A 428 -6.08 4.28 21.59
CA ASP A 428 -4.73 4.59 22.08
C ASP A 428 -4.70 5.73 23.12
N SER A 429 -5.85 6.07 23.69
CA SER A 429 -6.07 7.18 24.62
C SER A 429 -5.87 8.58 24.03
N THR A 430 -5.67 8.71 22.71
CA THR A 430 -5.66 10.02 22.05
C THR A 430 -7.06 10.63 22.09
N VAL A 431 -7.17 11.85 22.60
CA VAL A 431 -8.43 12.60 22.59
C VAL A 431 -8.55 13.37 21.27
N PHE A 432 -9.72 13.28 20.65
CA PHE A 432 -10.08 14.03 19.45
C PHE A 432 -11.22 14.98 19.77
N TYR A 433 -11.18 16.16 19.17
CA TYR A 433 -12.25 17.16 19.28
C TYR A 433 -12.93 17.35 17.93
N GLY A 434 -14.26 17.47 17.98
CA GLY A 434 -15.11 17.73 16.83
C GLY A 434 -15.79 19.09 16.96
N ILE A 435 -15.85 19.85 15.88
CA ILE A 435 -16.68 21.06 15.78
C ILE A 435 -17.68 20.92 14.64
N PHE A 436 -18.92 21.35 14.86
CA PHE A 436 -19.90 21.44 13.79
C PHE A 436 -19.64 22.68 12.95
N MET A 437 -19.60 22.50 11.64
CA MET A 437 -19.48 23.59 10.68
C MET A 437 -20.70 23.53 9.77
N ASP A 438 -21.54 24.57 9.86
CA ASP A 438 -22.62 24.76 8.91
C ASP A 438 -22.06 25.26 7.58
N ASN A 439 -22.56 24.74 6.46
CA ASN A 439 -22.11 25.10 5.10
C ASN A 439 -20.57 24.97 4.92
N PHE A 440 -20.04 23.75 5.08
CA PHE A 440 -18.60 23.49 4.90
C PHE A 440 -18.13 23.75 3.48
N GLN A 441 -17.19 24.67 3.30
CA GLN A 441 -16.60 25.02 2.00
C GLN A 441 -15.08 24.84 2.06
N SER A 442 -14.54 23.92 1.25
CA SER A 442 -13.09 23.71 1.11
C SER A 442 -12.69 23.61 -0.35
N TYR A 443 -11.57 24.18 -0.75
CA TYR A 443 -11.18 24.27 -2.16
C TYR A 443 -9.87 23.53 -2.41
N ARG A 444 -9.74 22.28 -1.96
CA ARG A 444 -8.46 21.54 -1.97
C ARG A 444 -7.92 21.23 -3.37
N ASN A 445 -8.78 21.16 -4.38
CA ASN A 445 -8.34 20.92 -5.76
C ASN A 445 -7.79 22.17 -6.47
N LEU A 446 -7.92 23.39 -5.91
CA LEU A 446 -7.27 24.58 -6.48
C LEU A 446 -5.77 24.32 -6.69
N GLN A 447 -5.23 24.72 -7.84
CA GLN A 447 -3.84 24.44 -8.20
C GLN A 447 -3.00 25.70 -8.13
N CYS A 448 -1.92 25.67 -7.34
CA CYS A 448 -0.93 26.74 -7.31
C CYS A 448 0.27 26.37 -8.19
N ILE A 449 0.46 27.10 -9.28
CA ILE A 449 1.57 26.93 -10.22
C ILE A 449 2.47 28.15 -10.12
N VAL A 450 3.73 27.95 -9.70
CA VAL A 450 4.72 29.02 -9.58
C VAL A 450 5.67 28.93 -10.76
N GLU A 451 5.83 30.03 -11.47
CA GLU A 451 6.82 30.17 -12.52
C GLU A 451 8.09 30.83 -11.97
N GLN A 452 9.24 30.48 -12.56
CA GLN A 452 10.50 31.12 -12.19
C GLN A 452 10.49 32.58 -12.66
N PRO A 453 11.14 33.48 -11.92
CA PRO A 453 11.23 34.88 -12.32
C PRO A 453 11.97 34.98 -13.66
N GLN A 454 11.43 35.73 -14.61
CA GLN A 454 12.14 36.06 -15.86
C GLN A 454 13.19 37.16 -15.60
N GLU A 455 12.87 38.15 -14.76
CA GLU A 455 13.78 39.19 -14.26
C GLU A 455 13.43 39.57 -12.80
N GLY A 456 14.43 39.88 -11.98
CA GLY A 456 14.25 40.30 -10.58
C GLY A 456 13.91 39.17 -9.58
N THR A 457 13.28 39.54 -8.46
CA THR A 457 12.93 38.61 -7.36
C THR A 457 11.44 38.25 -7.30
N LYS A 458 10.59 38.95 -8.08
CA LYS A 458 9.14 38.70 -8.14
C LYS A 458 8.83 37.48 -9.00
N ARG A 459 8.03 36.57 -8.46
CA ARG A 459 7.58 35.33 -9.11
C ARG A 459 6.12 35.46 -9.51
N LEU A 460 5.75 34.81 -10.61
CA LEU A 460 4.37 34.67 -11.03
C LEU A 460 3.75 33.43 -10.36
N LEU A 461 2.63 33.61 -9.69
CA LEU A 461 1.76 32.57 -9.16
C LEU A 461 0.48 32.54 -10.00
N LYS A 462 0.23 31.40 -10.64
CA LYS A 462 -1.03 31.09 -11.31
C LYS A 462 -1.88 30.22 -10.38
N VAL A 463 -3.10 30.67 -10.08
CA VAL A 463 -4.07 29.91 -9.29
C VAL A 463 -5.19 29.47 -10.21
N TYR A 464 -5.19 28.18 -10.56
CA TYR A 464 -6.18 27.60 -11.46
C TYR A 464 -7.34 26.98 -10.68
N ASN A 465 -8.56 27.29 -11.12
CA ASN A 465 -9.78 26.70 -10.60
C ASN A 465 -10.24 25.52 -11.45
N PRO A 466 -10.08 24.27 -10.99
CA PRO A 466 -10.55 23.11 -11.72
C PRO A 466 -12.04 22.80 -11.49
N TYR A 467 -12.74 23.52 -10.63
CA TYR A 467 -14.16 23.27 -10.36
C TYR A 467 -15.04 23.79 -11.48
N GLU A 468 -16.31 23.35 -11.49
CA GLU A 468 -17.36 23.81 -12.41
C GLU A 468 -18.08 25.07 -11.90
N PHE A 469 -17.61 25.68 -10.81
CA PHE A 469 -18.23 26.84 -10.16
C PHE A 469 -17.20 27.92 -9.82
N ASP A 470 -17.70 29.14 -9.63
CA ASP A 470 -16.89 30.31 -9.31
C ASP A 470 -16.54 30.36 -7.82
N ILE A 471 -15.34 30.84 -7.51
CA ILE A 471 -14.83 30.95 -6.14
C ILE A 471 -14.56 32.42 -5.80
N PRO A 472 -15.09 32.93 -4.67
CA PRO A 472 -14.73 34.26 -4.18
C PRO A 472 -13.24 34.34 -3.85
N ILE A 473 -12.53 35.30 -4.46
CA ILE A 473 -11.08 35.45 -4.27
C ILE A 473 -10.76 35.93 -2.86
N ASP A 474 -11.63 36.74 -2.25
CA ASP A 474 -11.52 37.24 -0.88
C ASP A 474 -11.58 36.13 0.18
N ALA A 475 -12.19 34.98 -0.14
CA ALA A 475 -12.19 33.80 0.71
C ALA A 475 -10.85 33.05 0.73
N LEU A 476 -9.91 33.40 -0.18
CA LEU A 476 -8.63 32.72 -0.35
C LEU A 476 -7.48 33.50 0.31
N SER A 477 -6.71 32.82 1.13
CA SER A 477 -5.44 33.31 1.69
C SER A 477 -4.30 32.41 1.26
N TYR A 478 -3.15 33.00 0.95
CA TYR A 478 -2.00 32.26 0.44
C TYR A 478 -0.93 32.13 1.51
N THR A 479 -0.27 30.98 1.55
CA THR A 479 0.82 30.70 2.49
C THR A 479 1.97 30.00 1.78
N VAL A 480 3.16 30.13 2.34
CA VAL A 480 4.35 29.37 1.96
C VAL A 480 4.73 28.41 3.07
N ALA A 481 4.69 27.11 2.77
CA ALA A 481 5.22 26.07 3.63
C ALA A 481 6.67 25.76 3.24
N TYR A 482 7.61 26.07 4.13
CA TYR A 482 9.03 25.72 3.98
C TYR A 482 9.30 24.32 4.54
N SER A 483 10.05 23.54 3.76
CA SER A 483 10.44 22.18 4.11
C SER A 483 11.95 22.02 4.08
N ASN A 484 12.46 21.12 4.92
CA ASN A 484 13.86 20.70 4.85
C ASN A 484 14.15 19.87 3.58
N LYS A 485 15.41 19.48 3.37
CA LYS A 485 15.84 18.63 2.23
C LYS A 485 15.14 17.27 2.13
N TYR A 486 14.46 16.83 3.20
CA TYR A 486 13.69 15.58 3.25
C TYR A 486 12.17 15.79 3.04
N LYS A 487 11.76 17.00 2.61
CA LYS A 487 10.37 17.40 2.36
C LYS A 487 9.47 17.34 3.60
N GLN A 488 10.05 17.51 4.77
CA GLN A 488 9.31 17.69 6.01
C GLN A 488 9.06 19.18 6.20
N VAL A 489 7.80 19.59 6.29
CA VAL A 489 7.44 20.98 6.59
C VAL A 489 7.93 21.35 7.99
N LYS A 490 8.55 22.52 8.11
CA LYS A 490 9.14 23.05 9.34
C LYS A 490 8.62 24.44 9.71
N GLU A 491 8.21 25.21 8.71
CA GLU A 491 7.77 26.58 8.88
C GLU A 491 6.65 26.88 7.89
N LEU A 492 5.68 27.66 8.32
CA LEU A 492 4.58 28.16 7.51
C LEU A 492 4.55 29.68 7.66
N VAL A 493 4.53 30.40 6.54
CA VAL A 493 4.56 31.86 6.50
C VAL A 493 3.43 32.36 5.61
N ASP A 494 2.74 33.42 6.02
CA ASP A 494 1.72 34.06 5.18
C ASP A 494 2.36 34.66 3.92
N LEU A 495 1.70 34.49 2.78
CA LEU A 495 2.16 34.99 1.50
C LEU A 495 1.34 36.20 1.07
N LYS A 496 2.01 37.35 0.95
CA LYS A 496 1.44 38.52 0.30
C LYS A 496 1.53 38.36 -1.22
N VAL A 497 0.41 38.52 -1.89
CA VAL A 497 0.26 38.44 -3.35
C VAL A 497 -0.30 39.74 -3.90
N GLU A 498 0.17 40.15 -5.07
CA GLU A 498 -0.28 41.32 -5.82
C GLU A 498 -1.05 40.82 -7.05
N ALA A 499 -2.36 41.08 -7.13
CA ALA A 499 -3.19 40.66 -8.26
C ALA A 499 -2.83 41.44 -9.52
N GLU A 500 -2.83 40.77 -10.67
CA GLU A 500 -2.64 41.41 -11.97
C GLU A 500 -3.89 42.18 -12.41
N ASP A 501 -5.08 41.63 -12.13
CA ASP A 501 -6.37 42.32 -12.28
C ASP A 501 -6.97 42.66 -10.90
N LEU A 502 -6.97 43.94 -10.56
CA LEU A 502 -7.48 44.45 -9.29
C LEU A 502 -9.02 44.45 -9.20
N TYR A 503 -9.73 44.30 -10.33
CA TYR A 503 -11.19 44.31 -10.38
C TYR A 503 -11.78 42.90 -10.37
N GLN A 504 -10.95 41.86 -10.47
CA GLN A 504 -11.40 40.48 -10.41
C GLN A 504 -11.77 40.10 -8.98
N VAL A 505 -13.08 39.92 -8.73
CA VAL A 505 -13.61 39.51 -7.42
C VAL A 505 -13.85 37.99 -7.34
N LEU A 506 -14.09 37.37 -8.49
CA LEU A 506 -14.38 35.94 -8.61
C LEU A 506 -13.32 35.24 -9.46
N LEU A 507 -12.83 34.12 -8.96
CA LEU A 507 -12.07 33.16 -9.73
C LEU A 507 -13.07 32.24 -10.44
N LYS A 508 -13.29 32.49 -11.73
CA LYS A 508 -14.29 31.78 -12.52
C LYS A 508 -13.99 30.29 -12.66
N SER A 509 -15.04 29.51 -12.88
CA SER A 509 -14.97 28.10 -13.27
C SER A 509 -14.00 27.90 -14.43
N LYS A 510 -13.10 26.92 -14.32
CA LYS A 510 -12.07 26.58 -15.32
C LYS A 510 -11.16 27.74 -15.72
N ASP A 511 -11.05 28.78 -14.90
CA ASP A 511 -10.23 29.95 -15.16
C ASP A 511 -9.01 30.02 -14.24
N THR A 512 -8.09 30.92 -14.57
CA THR A 512 -6.85 31.16 -13.81
C THR A 512 -6.76 32.61 -13.41
N VAL A 513 -6.47 32.87 -12.14
CA VAL A 513 -6.06 34.20 -11.67
C VAL A 513 -4.53 34.25 -11.53
N PHE A 514 -3.98 35.42 -11.82
CA PHE A 514 -2.54 35.66 -11.86
C PHE A 514 -2.14 36.63 -10.74
N TYR A 515 -1.11 36.24 -10.00
CA TYR A 515 -0.54 37.04 -8.93
C TYR A 515 0.97 37.16 -9.07
N HIS A 516 1.50 38.32 -8.69
CA HIS A 516 2.91 38.51 -8.45
C HIS A 516 3.20 38.42 -6.96
N PHE A 517 4.28 37.76 -6.59
CA PHE A 517 4.70 37.70 -5.19
C PHE A 517 6.22 37.71 -5.06
N GLN A 518 6.68 38.20 -3.90
CA GLN A 518 8.06 38.00 -3.49
C GLN A 518 8.10 36.89 -2.45
N LEU A 519 9.00 35.93 -2.64
CA LEU A 519 9.14 34.80 -1.72
C LEU A 519 9.62 35.33 -0.35
N PRO A 520 8.86 35.15 0.75
CA PRO A 520 9.23 35.66 2.06
C PRO A 520 10.48 34.95 2.58
N LEU A 521 11.35 35.65 3.30
CA LEU A 521 12.55 35.00 3.87
C LEU A 521 12.15 34.00 4.96
N PRO A 522 12.59 32.73 4.89
CA PRO A 522 12.32 31.74 5.93
C PRO A 522 13.17 32.01 7.17
N GLN A 523 12.60 31.74 8.35
CA GLN A 523 13.32 31.75 9.62
C GLN A 523 14.10 30.45 9.85
N MET A 524 13.72 29.36 9.20
CA MET A 524 14.36 28.06 9.38
C MET A 524 15.78 28.00 8.79
N GLU A 525 16.67 27.31 9.49
CA GLU A 525 18.01 27.04 8.97
C GLU A 525 17.95 26.05 7.78
N ARG A 526 18.51 26.47 6.64
CA ARG A 526 18.68 25.66 5.40
C ARG A 526 17.36 25.09 4.86
N PRO A 527 16.45 25.95 4.38
CA PRO A 527 15.24 25.51 3.70
C PRO A 527 15.62 24.77 2.40
N GLY A 528 15.07 23.56 2.19
CA GLY A 528 15.34 22.78 0.99
C GLY A 528 14.29 22.97 -0.10
N TYR A 529 13.04 23.15 0.30
CA TYR A 529 11.90 23.33 -0.59
C TYR A 529 10.92 24.34 -0.02
N PHE A 530 10.17 25.00 -0.88
CA PHE A 530 8.96 25.73 -0.51
C PHE A 530 7.76 25.21 -1.29
N ARG A 531 6.55 25.46 -0.79
CA ARG A 531 5.29 25.11 -1.44
C ARG A 531 4.26 26.17 -1.10
N ILE A 532 3.49 26.60 -2.09
CA ILE A 532 2.35 27.48 -1.86
C ILE A 532 1.13 26.64 -1.51
N GLY A 533 0.46 26.99 -0.42
CA GLY A 533 -0.82 26.43 0.02
C GLY A 533 -1.88 27.52 0.08
N ILE A 534 -3.13 27.13 -0.16
CA ILE A 534 -4.30 27.98 -0.02
C ILE A 534 -5.00 27.62 1.28
N SER A 535 -5.27 28.64 2.08
CA SER A 535 -6.13 28.63 3.25
C SER A 535 -7.45 29.27 2.87
N GLU A 536 -8.56 28.69 3.31
CA GLU A 536 -9.90 29.13 2.95
C GLU A 536 -10.88 28.89 4.10
N ASN A 537 -11.83 29.81 4.33
CA ASN A 537 -12.93 29.61 5.29
C ASN A 537 -12.48 29.14 6.70
N GLY A 538 -11.35 29.65 7.19
CA GLY A 538 -10.78 29.26 8.49
C GLY A 538 -10.11 27.88 8.53
N LEU A 539 -9.98 27.20 7.39
CA LEU A 539 -9.28 25.92 7.25
C LEU A 539 -7.79 26.14 7.03
N LEU A 540 -6.96 25.26 7.60
CA LEU A 540 -5.51 25.30 7.42
C LEU A 540 -5.11 25.18 5.93
N PRO A 541 -3.94 25.72 5.54
CA PRO A 541 -3.50 25.67 4.16
C PRO A 541 -3.39 24.25 3.60
N GLY A 542 -3.89 24.05 2.39
CA GLY A 542 -3.92 22.78 1.68
C GLY A 542 -2.61 22.42 0.98
N LEU A 543 -2.67 21.36 0.16
CA LEU A 543 -1.56 20.85 -0.65
C LEU A 543 -1.69 21.27 -2.14
N ASN A 544 -2.07 22.53 -2.36
CA ASN A 544 -2.43 23.10 -3.67
C ASN A 544 -1.24 23.22 -4.63
N GLY A 545 -0.06 23.58 -4.11
CA GLY A 545 1.18 23.68 -4.88
C GLY A 545 2.04 22.42 -4.85
N LYS A 546 2.96 22.31 -5.81
CA LYS A 546 4.05 21.31 -5.78
C LYS A 546 5.23 21.81 -4.95
N PRO A 547 5.99 20.95 -4.26
CA PRO A 547 7.25 21.35 -3.62
C PRO A 547 8.27 21.82 -4.67
N ILE A 548 8.75 23.05 -4.55
CA ILE A 548 9.75 23.67 -5.42
C ILE A 548 11.07 23.74 -4.66
N LYS A 549 12.14 23.25 -5.27
CA LYS A 549 13.48 23.25 -4.67
C LYS A 549 13.98 24.70 -4.59
N LEU A 550 14.48 25.09 -3.41
CA LEU A 550 15.24 26.31 -3.28
C LEU A 550 16.66 26.02 -3.77
N THR A 551 17.13 26.80 -4.74
CA THR A 551 18.55 26.83 -5.11
C THR A 551 19.30 27.48 -3.96
N GLU A 552 20.37 26.82 -3.51
CA GLU A 552 21.29 27.34 -2.48
C GLU A 552 21.96 28.64 -2.93
#